data_AF-A0ABC8EA69-F1
#
_entry.id   AF-A0ABC8EA69-F1
#
_cell.length_a   1.000
_cell.length_b   1.000
_cell.length_c   1.000
_cell.angle_alpha   90.00
_cell.angle_beta   90.00
_cell.angle_gamma   90.00
#
_symmetry.space_group_name_H-M   'P 1'
#
loop_
_entity.id
_entity.type
_entity.pdbx_description
1 polymer ?
#
loop_
_entity_poly.entity_id
_entity_poly.type
_entity_poly.pdbx_seq_one_letter_code
_entity_poly.pdbx_strand_id
1 'polypeptide(L)'
;MRDSNFLIAMSMFIIYLILILNVEKDFLYDFTGETSKIYIAFKYSIVFTTAFYLIILGVRMMTDEILYSFKGIAEKIIIDAKPAVDTAVFFTYNPEMVIIGFIISLIGGIITALFQIKFKYPVVVPSVITHFFSGGMASLFGFSIGKKSGAILSAFIHGIIISIIPVFLMPLLKPHIGLMRTCYADSDFGIFAMIFYYIRKIINV
;
A
#
# COMPACT_ATOMS: atom_id res chain seq x y z
N MET A 1 25.55 -8.83 7.87
CA MET A 1 25.71 -8.23 6.53
C MET A 1 24.81 -8.96 5.54
N ARG A 2 23.51 -8.64 5.52
CA ARG A 2 22.59 -9.00 4.41
C ARG A 2 22.11 -7.67 3.87
N ASP A 3 22.52 -7.31 2.66
CA ASP A 3 22.11 -6.05 2.06
C ASP A 3 20.60 -6.11 1.78
N SER A 4 19.83 -5.34 2.55
CA SER A 4 18.37 -5.30 2.43
C SER A 4 17.94 -4.95 1.00
N ASN A 5 18.67 -4.04 0.34
CA ASN A 5 18.44 -3.68 -1.06
C ASN A 5 18.56 -4.87 -2.02
N PHE A 6 19.52 -5.78 -1.78
CA PHE A 6 19.67 -6.98 -2.59
C PHE A 6 18.47 -7.92 -2.43
N LEU A 7 17.99 -8.11 -1.19
CA LEU A 7 16.80 -8.94 -0.91
C LEU A 7 15.55 -8.34 -1.56
N ILE A 8 15.40 -7.02 -1.51
CA ILE A 8 14.29 -6.30 -2.15
C ILE A 8 14.35 -6.49 -3.67
N ALA A 9 15.51 -6.28 -4.30
CA ALA A 9 15.68 -6.49 -5.74
C ALA A 9 15.37 -7.92 -6.16
N MET A 10 15.89 -8.91 -5.44
CA MET A 10 15.64 -10.32 -5.72
C MET A 10 14.16 -10.68 -5.57
N SER A 11 13.50 -10.17 -4.52
CA SER A 11 12.06 -10.41 -4.31
C SER A 11 11.22 -9.82 -5.44
N MET A 12 11.50 -8.57 -5.84
CA MET A 12 10.79 -7.89 -6.92
C MET A 12 11.05 -8.52 -8.28
N PHE A 13 12.26 -9.03 -8.52
CA PHE A 13 12.57 -9.76 -9.74
C PHE A 13 11.66 -10.98 -9.91
N ILE A 14 11.53 -11.80 -8.86
CA ILE A 14 10.67 -12.99 -8.88
C ILE A 14 9.20 -12.59 -9.15
N ILE A 15 8.73 -11.51 -8.52
CA ILE A 15 7.35 -11.04 -8.67
C ILE A 15 7.10 -10.55 -10.10
N TYR A 16 7.94 -9.66 -10.62
CA TYR A 16 7.77 -9.16 -11.97
C TYR A 16 7.85 -10.28 -12.99
N LEU A 17 8.75 -11.26 -12.79
CA LEU A 17 8.83 -12.43 -13.64
C LEU A 17 7.49 -13.18 -13.68
N ILE A 18 6.90 -13.48 -12.52
CA ILE A 18 5.59 -14.17 -12.44
C ILE A 18 4.48 -13.36 -13.13
N LEU A 19 4.45 -12.05 -12.93
CA LEU A 19 3.42 -11.18 -13.49
C LEU A 19 3.45 -11.12 -15.02
N ILE A 20 4.65 -11.06 -15.62
CA ILE A 20 4.80 -10.93 -17.08
C ILE A 20 4.79 -12.26 -17.84
N LEU A 21 4.81 -13.41 -17.14
CA LEU A 21 4.79 -14.73 -17.79
C LEU A 21 3.60 -14.87 -18.75
N ASN A 22 2.42 -14.41 -18.34
CA ASN A 22 1.19 -14.52 -19.12
C ASN A 22 0.86 -13.27 -19.97
N VAL A 23 1.73 -12.26 -19.98
CA VAL A 23 1.53 -11.04 -20.76
C VAL A 23 2.06 -11.24 -22.19
N GLU A 24 1.32 -10.76 -23.19
CA GLU A 24 1.70 -10.81 -24.60
C GLU A 24 2.97 -9.99 -24.86
N LYS A 25 3.81 -10.47 -25.80
CA LYS A 25 5.10 -9.82 -26.09
C LYS A 25 4.92 -8.44 -26.74
N ASP A 26 3.90 -8.29 -27.58
CA ASP A 26 3.63 -7.03 -28.29
C ASP A 26 3.23 -5.93 -27.29
N PHE A 27 2.34 -6.25 -26.35
CA PHE A 27 2.00 -5.36 -25.25
C PHE A 27 3.23 -4.96 -24.41
N LEU A 28 4.13 -5.90 -24.11
CA LEU A 28 5.36 -5.59 -23.38
C LEU A 28 6.31 -4.70 -24.18
N TYR A 29 6.41 -4.90 -25.49
CA TYR A 29 7.25 -4.08 -26.37
C TYR A 29 6.76 -2.63 -26.43
N ASP A 30 5.44 -2.44 -26.59
CA ASP A 30 4.84 -1.10 -26.62
C ASP A 30 5.08 -0.31 -25.34
N PHE A 31 5.08 -0.99 -24.19
CA PHE A 31 5.29 -0.35 -22.88
C PHE A 31 6.75 -0.17 -22.49
N THR A 32 7.63 -1.11 -22.88
CA THR A 32 8.98 -1.20 -22.32
C THR A 32 10.09 -0.97 -23.34
N GLY A 33 9.76 -1.02 -24.64
CA GLY A 33 10.70 -1.05 -25.75
C GLY A 33 11.44 -2.38 -25.91
N GLU A 34 11.11 -3.38 -25.10
CA GLU A 34 11.86 -4.64 -24.98
C GLU A 34 10.93 -5.83 -25.14
N THR A 35 11.47 -6.96 -25.63
CA THR A 35 10.70 -8.20 -25.83
C THR A 35 11.10 -9.32 -24.87
N SER A 36 12.32 -9.24 -24.32
CA SER A 36 12.82 -10.26 -23.39
C SER A 36 12.19 -10.07 -22.01
N LYS A 37 11.27 -10.98 -21.66
CA LYS A 37 10.58 -10.99 -20.36
C LYS A 37 11.58 -11.00 -19.19
N ILE A 38 12.63 -11.80 -19.27
CA ILE A 38 13.65 -11.88 -18.20
C ILE A 38 14.34 -10.52 -18.02
N TYR A 39 14.73 -9.88 -19.12
CA TYR A 39 15.37 -8.56 -19.06
C TYR A 39 14.43 -7.50 -18.48
N ILE A 40 13.16 -7.49 -18.90
CA ILE A 40 12.13 -6.59 -18.37
C ILE A 40 11.98 -6.78 -16.86
N ALA A 41 11.79 -8.02 -16.39
CA ALA A 41 11.67 -8.30 -14.96
C ALA A 41 12.89 -7.81 -14.17
N PHE A 42 14.10 -8.04 -14.70
CA PHE A 42 15.34 -7.59 -14.09
C PHE A 42 15.42 -6.06 -14.04
N LYS A 43 15.23 -5.38 -15.18
CA LYS A 43 15.24 -3.92 -15.30
C LYS A 43 14.29 -3.26 -14.31
N TYR A 44 13.03 -3.67 -14.29
CA TYR A 44 12.02 -3.08 -13.40
C TYR A 44 12.23 -3.44 -11.92
N SER A 45 12.82 -4.60 -11.60
CA SER A 45 13.18 -4.93 -10.21
C SER A 45 14.28 -4.03 -9.65
N ILE A 46 15.26 -3.66 -10.47
CA ILE A 46 16.33 -2.73 -10.07
C ILE A 46 15.76 -1.33 -9.95
N VAL A 47 14.98 -0.86 -10.95
CA VAL A 47 14.32 0.45 -10.90
C VAL A 47 13.44 0.59 -9.66
N PHE A 48 12.65 -0.42 -9.32
CA PHE A 48 11.83 -0.41 -8.11
C PHE A 48 12.69 -0.32 -6.85
N THR A 49 13.73 -1.14 -6.74
CA THR A 49 14.65 -1.13 -5.59
C THR A 49 15.33 0.23 -5.43
N THR A 50 15.78 0.83 -6.53
CA THR A 50 16.38 2.16 -6.53
C THR A 50 15.37 3.22 -6.09
N ALA A 51 14.15 3.19 -6.63
CA ALA A 51 13.10 4.12 -6.24
C ALA A 51 12.75 3.99 -4.75
N PHE A 52 12.60 2.76 -4.25
CA PHE A 52 12.32 2.50 -2.86
C PHE A 52 13.46 2.92 -1.93
N TYR A 53 14.71 2.68 -2.34
CA TYR A 53 15.89 3.15 -1.60
C TYR A 53 15.93 4.68 -1.52
N LEU A 54 15.63 5.38 -2.61
CA LEU A 54 15.53 6.84 -2.62
C LEU A 54 14.39 7.34 -1.71
N ILE A 55 13.26 6.64 -1.67
CA ILE A 55 12.17 6.96 -0.74
C ILE A 55 12.65 6.81 0.70
N ILE A 56 13.29 5.71 1.07
CA ILE A 56 13.81 5.51 2.43
C ILE A 56 14.82 6.59 2.80
N LEU A 57 15.74 6.94 1.90
CA LEU A 57 16.71 8.02 2.12
C LEU A 57 16.03 9.37 2.34
N GLY A 58 15.11 9.75 1.44
CA GLY A 58 14.38 11.01 1.52
C GLY A 58 13.55 11.12 2.79
N VAL A 59 12.82 10.06 3.13
CA VAL A 59 11.99 10.00 4.32
C VAL A 59 12.82 10.09 5.60
N ARG A 60 13.97 9.41 5.69
CA ARG A 60 14.87 9.54 6.85
C ARG A 60 15.35 10.97 7.05
N MET A 61 15.87 11.58 5.99
CA MET A 61 16.34 12.98 6.04
C MET A 61 15.23 13.93 6.47
N MET A 62 14.03 13.80 5.90
CA MET A 62 12.88 14.63 6.25
C MET A 62 12.40 14.41 7.68
N THR A 63 12.40 13.15 8.15
CA THR A 63 11.96 12.81 9.52
C THR A 63 12.87 13.44 10.56
N ASP A 64 14.18 13.40 10.33
CA ASP A 64 15.16 13.97 11.26
C ASP A 64 14.91 15.47 11.42
N GLU A 65 14.76 16.22 10.33
CA GLU A 65 14.47 17.66 10.35
C GLU A 65 13.13 18.00 11.01
N ILE A 66 12.08 17.21 10.74
CA ILE A 66 10.76 17.39 11.36
C ILE A 66 10.84 17.15 12.87
N LEU A 67 11.49 16.08 13.32
CA LEU A 67 11.60 15.76 14.75
C LEU A 67 12.35 16.84 15.52
N TYR A 68 13.46 17.36 14.98
CA TYR A 68 14.18 18.49 15.58
C TYR A 68 13.32 19.76 15.64
N SER A 69 12.60 20.07 14.56
CA SER A 69 11.73 21.25 14.50
C SER A 69 10.56 21.15 15.49
N PHE A 70 9.94 19.97 15.60
CA PHE A 70 8.81 19.75 16.52
C PHE A 70 9.24 19.77 17.99
N LYS A 71 10.47 19.38 18.31
CA LYS A 71 10.98 19.51 19.68
C LYS A 71 10.95 20.97 20.16
N GLY A 72 11.33 21.91 19.32
CA GLY A 72 11.26 23.35 19.64
C GLY A 72 9.84 23.88 19.87
N ILE A 73 8.85 23.33 19.16
CA ILE A 73 7.42 23.64 19.36
C ILE A 73 6.90 22.97 20.63
N ALA A 74 7.26 21.71 20.86
CA ALA A 74 6.82 20.94 22.02
C ALA A 74 7.34 21.53 23.34
N GLU A 75 8.54 22.12 23.34
CA GLU A 75 9.12 22.76 24.52
C GLU A 75 8.48 24.13 24.86
N LYS A 76 7.85 24.81 23.88
CA LYS A 76 7.38 26.20 24.05
C LYS A 76 5.87 26.40 23.97
N ILE A 77 5.17 25.63 23.14
CA ILE A 77 3.75 25.86 22.81
C ILE A 77 2.88 24.74 23.36
N ILE A 78 3.19 23.49 23.02
CA ILE A 78 2.39 22.33 23.40
C ILE A 78 3.29 21.30 24.05
N ILE A 79 3.38 21.36 25.38
CA ILE A 79 4.18 20.42 26.20
C ILE A 79 3.75 18.99 25.88
N ASP A 80 4.74 18.13 25.62
CA ASP A 80 4.59 16.71 25.26
C ASP A 80 3.84 16.43 23.95
N ALA A 81 3.76 17.41 23.03
CA ALA A 81 3.23 17.17 21.69
C ALA A 81 4.02 16.10 20.93
N LYS A 82 3.31 15.13 20.35
CA LYS A 82 3.87 14.09 19.48
C LYS A 82 3.50 14.38 18.02
N PRO A 83 4.48 14.57 17.12
CA PRO A 83 4.18 14.85 15.72
C PRO A 83 3.54 13.64 15.03
N ALA A 84 2.46 13.87 14.30
CA ALA A 84 1.90 12.90 13.36
C ALA A 84 2.57 13.13 11.99
N VAL A 85 3.27 12.12 11.49
CA VAL A 85 4.01 12.15 10.22
C VAL A 85 3.52 11.06 9.27
N ASP A 86 3.93 11.15 8.00
CA ASP A 86 3.56 10.15 7.01
C ASP A 86 3.99 8.74 7.42
N THR A 87 3.18 7.76 7.04
CA THR A 87 3.41 6.36 7.37
C THR A 87 4.75 5.81 6.83
N ALA A 88 5.25 6.33 5.71
CA ALA A 88 6.51 5.92 5.12
C ALA A 88 7.71 6.07 6.07
N VAL A 89 7.61 6.95 7.07
CA VAL A 89 8.61 7.08 8.15
C VAL A 89 8.89 5.73 8.81
N PHE A 90 7.87 4.90 8.96
CA PHE A 90 8.02 3.59 9.59
C PHE A 90 8.72 2.55 8.70
N PHE A 91 8.80 2.78 7.38
CA PHE A 91 9.46 1.85 6.45
C PHE A 91 10.95 1.75 6.71
N THR A 92 11.52 2.79 7.32
CA THR A 92 12.92 2.86 7.69
C THR A 92 13.33 1.86 8.78
N TYR A 93 12.38 1.38 9.60
CA TYR A 93 12.65 0.45 10.70
C TYR A 93 12.82 -0.99 10.24
N ASN A 94 11.99 -1.47 9.31
CA ASN A 94 12.10 -2.82 8.78
C ASN A 94 11.64 -2.90 7.31
N PRO A 95 12.47 -2.41 6.36
CA PRO A 95 12.12 -2.34 4.94
C PRO A 95 11.72 -3.68 4.32
N GLU A 96 12.31 -4.79 4.80
CA GLU A 96 12.01 -6.13 4.30
C GLU A 96 10.56 -6.53 4.59
N MET A 97 10.04 -6.19 5.77
CA MET A 97 8.66 -6.48 6.14
C MET A 97 7.65 -5.62 5.36
N VAL A 98 8.03 -4.42 4.95
CA VAL A 98 7.20 -3.55 4.08
C VAL A 98 6.96 -4.24 2.74
N ILE A 99 8.02 -4.79 2.13
CA ILE A 99 7.92 -5.52 0.86
C ILE A 99 7.08 -6.79 1.01
N ILE A 100 7.32 -7.58 2.06
CA ILE A 100 6.48 -8.75 2.35
C ILE A 100 5.02 -8.33 2.52
N GLY A 101 4.77 -7.24 3.24
CA GLY A 101 3.43 -6.67 3.45
C GLY A 101 2.75 -6.29 2.15
N PHE A 102 3.45 -5.57 1.28
CA PHE A 102 2.98 -5.22 -0.05
C PHE A 102 2.54 -6.45 -0.84
N ILE A 103 3.39 -7.48 -0.91
CA ILE A 103 3.13 -8.71 -1.68
C ILE A 103 1.91 -9.44 -1.14
N ILE A 104 1.88 -9.66 0.17
CA ILE A 104 0.80 -10.41 0.81
C ILE A 104 -0.52 -9.64 0.73
N SER A 105 -0.48 -8.32 0.89
CA SER A 105 -1.65 -7.46 0.72
C SER A 105 -2.17 -7.48 -0.72
N LEU A 106 -1.27 -7.39 -1.70
CA LEU A 106 -1.62 -7.44 -3.12
C LEU A 106 -2.24 -8.80 -3.49
N ILE A 107 -1.70 -9.91 -2.97
CA ILE A 107 -2.29 -11.24 -3.13
C ILE A 107 -3.71 -11.27 -2.54
N GLY A 108 -3.91 -10.73 -1.34
CA GLY A 108 -5.24 -10.59 -0.72
C GLY A 108 -6.21 -9.78 -1.59
N GLY A 109 -5.74 -8.69 -2.20
CA GLY A 109 -6.52 -7.88 -3.12
C GLY A 109 -6.87 -8.60 -4.42
N ILE A 110 -5.92 -9.30 -5.04
CA ILE A 110 -6.14 -10.10 -6.25
C ILE A 110 -7.16 -11.22 -5.96
N ILE A 111 -7.01 -11.94 -4.85
CA ILE A 111 -7.96 -12.99 -4.44
C ILE A 111 -9.36 -12.40 -4.28
N THR A 112 -9.47 -11.23 -3.64
CA THR A 112 -10.75 -10.54 -3.46
C THR A 112 -11.36 -10.14 -4.80
N ALA A 113 -10.56 -9.60 -5.71
CA ALA A 113 -11.01 -9.23 -7.06
C ALA A 113 -11.52 -10.46 -7.85
N LEU A 114 -10.82 -11.60 -7.76
CA LEU A 114 -11.27 -12.86 -8.38
C LEU A 114 -12.62 -13.34 -7.81
N PHE A 115 -12.83 -13.20 -6.50
CA PHE A 115 -14.12 -13.48 -5.89
C PHE A 115 -15.21 -12.53 -6.38
N GLN A 116 -14.92 -11.23 -6.47
CA GLN A 116 -15.86 -10.23 -7.00
C GLN A 116 -16.28 -10.56 -8.44
N ILE A 117 -15.34 -10.97 -9.29
CA ILE A 117 -15.62 -11.44 -10.66
C ILE A 117 -16.54 -12.67 -10.63
N LYS A 118 -16.19 -13.69 -9.84
CA LYS A 118 -16.95 -14.95 -9.75
C LYS A 118 -18.40 -14.73 -9.31
N PHE A 119 -18.61 -13.84 -8.35
CA PHE A 119 -19.93 -13.51 -7.80
C PHE A 119 -20.65 -12.36 -8.54
N LYS A 120 -20.08 -11.84 -9.64
CA LYS A 120 -20.61 -10.72 -10.43
C LYS A 120 -20.85 -9.44 -9.61
N TYR A 121 -20.03 -9.22 -8.58
CA TYR A 121 -19.99 -7.95 -7.84
C TYR A 121 -19.13 -6.91 -8.56
N PRO A 122 -19.28 -5.60 -8.25
CA PRO A 122 -18.35 -4.58 -8.71
C PRO A 122 -16.90 -4.96 -8.33
N VAL A 123 -16.02 -4.97 -9.33
CA VAL A 123 -14.62 -5.36 -9.15
C VAL A 123 -13.80 -4.13 -8.78
N VAL A 124 -13.16 -4.19 -7.62
CA VAL A 124 -12.16 -3.20 -7.20
C VAL A 124 -10.81 -3.65 -7.75
N VAL A 125 -10.23 -2.84 -8.64
CA VAL A 125 -8.91 -3.12 -9.20
C VAL A 125 -7.86 -2.87 -8.11
N PRO A 126 -7.04 -3.87 -7.74
CA PRO A 126 -6.00 -3.70 -6.72
C PRO A 126 -5.00 -2.59 -7.09
N SER A 127 -4.91 -1.55 -6.27
CA SER A 127 -3.98 -0.43 -6.46
C SER A 127 -2.60 -0.75 -5.87
N VAL A 128 -1.56 -0.71 -6.70
CA VAL A 128 -0.18 -0.98 -6.25
C VAL A 128 0.24 -0.04 -5.13
N ILE A 129 -0.10 1.26 -5.24
CA ILE A 129 0.26 2.28 -4.25
C ILE A 129 -0.38 1.95 -2.90
N THR A 130 -1.68 1.68 -2.87
CA THR A 130 -2.40 1.44 -1.61
C THR A 130 -1.96 0.15 -0.93
N HIS A 131 -1.80 -0.94 -1.69
CA HIS A 131 -1.29 -2.19 -1.15
C HIS A 131 0.16 -2.05 -0.66
N PHE A 132 0.96 -1.22 -1.32
CA PHE A 132 2.34 -0.96 -0.91
C PHE A 132 2.41 -0.16 0.39
N PHE A 133 1.78 1.01 0.43
CA PHE A 133 1.86 1.89 1.59
C PHE A 133 1.09 1.32 2.78
N SER A 134 -0.22 1.13 2.61
CA SER A 134 -1.12 0.72 3.68
C SER A 134 -0.92 -0.76 4.06
N GLY A 135 -0.70 -1.64 3.08
CA GLY A 135 -0.35 -3.05 3.33
C GLY A 135 1.04 -3.22 3.95
N GLY A 136 2.02 -2.41 3.53
CA GLY A 136 3.35 -2.37 4.13
C GLY A 136 3.31 -1.93 5.61
N MET A 137 2.49 -0.93 5.92
CA MET A 137 2.25 -0.50 7.30
C MET A 137 1.55 -1.55 8.15
N ALA A 138 0.51 -2.18 7.62
CA ALA A 138 -0.19 -3.27 8.30
C ALA A 138 0.79 -4.39 8.66
N SER A 139 1.71 -4.73 7.76
CA SER A 139 2.77 -5.73 8.00
C SER A 139 3.74 -5.30 9.10
N LEU A 140 4.21 -4.05 9.10
CA LEU A 140 5.12 -3.54 10.13
C LEU A 140 4.51 -3.58 11.54
N PHE A 141 3.26 -3.13 11.69
CA PHE A 141 2.56 -3.22 12.96
C PHE A 141 2.20 -4.67 13.34
N GLY A 142 1.84 -5.50 12.37
CA GLY A 142 1.68 -6.94 12.59
C GLY A 142 2.97 -7.60 13.07
N PHE A 143 4.12 -7.13 12.56
CA PHE A 143 5.44 -7.62 12.94
C PHE A 143 5.82 -7.25 14.36
N SER A 144 5.46 -6.05 14.83
CA SER A 144 5.78 -5.63 16.20
C SER A 144 5.07 -6.49 17.25
N ILE A 145 3.84 -6.95 16.95
CA ILE A 145 3.02 -7.77 17.86
C ILE A 145 3.32 -9.27 17.67
N GLY A 146 3.24 -9.77 16.45
CA GLY A 146 3.25 -11.21 16.13
C GLY A 146 4.44 -11.68 15.31
N LYS A 147 5.50 -10.87 15.17
CA LYS A 147 6.67 -11.17 14.33
C LYS A 147 6.23 -11.53 12.90
N LYS A 148 6.86 -12.53 12.26
CA LYS A 148 6.62 -12.85 10.85
C LYS A 148 5.18 -13.31 10.57
N SER A 149 4.59 -14.12 11.45
CA SER A 149 3.20 -14.58 11.25
C SER A 149 2.21 -13.43 11.40
N GLY A 150 2.43 -12.56 12.38
CA GLY A 150 1.63 -11.34 12.55
C GLY A 150 1.70 -10.43 11.34
N ALA A 151 2.89 -10.22 10.77
CA ALA A 151 3.11 -9.39 9.58
C ALA A 151 2.35 -9.91 8.34
N ILE A 152 2.40 -11.22 8.11
CA ILE A 152 1.71 -11.85 6.98
C ILE A 152 0.19 -11.78 7.17
N LEU A 153 -0.29 -12.15 8.36
CA LEU A 153 -1.72 -12.18 8.64
C LEU A 153 -2.35 -10.78 8.55
N SER A 154 -1.71 -9.78 9.14
CA SER A 154 -2.21 -8.40 9.12
C SER A 154 -2.25 -7.82 7.71
N ALA A 155 -1.18 -8.02 6.92
CA ALA A 155 -1.12 -7.55 5.54
C ALA A 155 -2.18 -8.21 4.65
N PHE A 156 -2.42 -9.51 4.85
CA PHE A 156 -3.41 -10.27 4.08
C PHE A 156 -4.83 -9.81 4.37
N ILE A 157 -5.18 -9.74 5.66
CA ILE A 157 -6.49 -9.25 6.11
C ILE A 157 -6.70 -7.81 5.64
N HIS A 158 -5.68 -6.96 5.79
CA HIS A 158 -5.73 -5.59 5.31
C HIS A 158 -6.00 -5.52 3.80
N GLY A 159 -5.29 -6.33 2.99
CA GLY A 159 -5.48 -6.39 1.54
C GLY A 159 -6.89 -6.78 1.11
N ILE A 160 -7.52 -7.71 1.85
CA ILE A 160 -8.93 -8.07 1.65
C ILE A 160 -9.83 -6.88 2.01
N ILE A 161 -9.63 -6.26 3.18
CA ILE A 161 -10.46 -5.16 3.68
C ILE A 161 -10.48 -3.99 2.70
N ILE A 162 -9.32 -3.52 2.23
CA ILE A 162 -9.26 -2.38 1.28
C ILE A 162 -9.86 -2.71 -0.10
N SER A 163 -9.96 -4.00 -0.44
CA SER A 163 -10.57 -4.44 -1.70
C SER A 163 -12.08 -4.63 -1.59
N ILE A 164 -12.61 -4.78 -0.37
CA ILE A 164 -14.04 -4.95 -0.10
C ILE A 164 -14.72 -3.62 0.22
N ILE A 165 -14.11 -2.78 1.06
CA ILE A 165 -14.71 -1.51 1.54
C ILE A 165 -15.24 -0.63 0.39
N PRO A 166 -14.48 -0.39 -0.70
CA PRO A 166 -14.95 0.48 -1.78
C PRO A 166 -16.25 -0.01 -2.43
N VAL A 167 -16.50 -1.32 -2.47
CA VAL A 167 -17.74 -1.90 -3.03
C VAL A 167 -18.96 -1.38 -2.27
N PHE A 168 -18.86 -1.25 -0.95
CA PHE A 168 -19.93 -0.74 -0.10
C PHE A 168 -19.97 0.79 -0.03
N LEU A 169 -18.80 1.44 -0.12
CA LEU A 169 -18.71 2.90 -0.03
C LEU A 169 -19.18 3.60 -1.31
N MET A 170 -18.85 3.07 -2.49
CA MET A 170 -19.14 3.73 -3.77
C MET A 170 -20.65 4.04 -3.98
N PRO A 171 -21.60 3.13 -3.68
CA PRO A 171 -23.03 3.44 -3.75
C PRO A 171 -23.45 4.60 -2.83
N LEU A 172 -22.80 4.77 -1.68
CA LEU A 172 -23.11 5.80 -0.69
C LEU A 172 -22.58 7.17 -1.12
N LEU A 173 -21.44 7.21 -1.81
CA LEU A 173 -20.81 8.46 -2.28
C LEU A 173 -21.37 8.95 -3.63
N LYS A 174 -21.90 8.04 -4.47
CA LYS A 174 -22.42 8.33 -5.80
C LYS A 174 -23.42 9.51 -5.89
N PRO A 175 -24.32 9.73 -4.91
CA PRO A 175 -25.26 10.85 -4.98
C PRO A 175 -24.62 12.23 -4.75
N HIS A 176 -23.42 12.29 -4.17
CA HIS A 176 -22.86 13.54 -3.62
C HIS A 176 -21.48 13.88 -4.16
N ILE A 177 -20.73 12.89 -4.65
CA ILE A 177 -19.37 13.08 -5.13
C ILE A 177 -19.32 12.60 -6.58
N GLY A 178 -18.97 13.51 -7.50
CA GLY A 178 -18.85 13.25 -8.94
C GLY A 178 -17.74 12.27 -9.35
N LEU A 179 -17.22 11.47 -8.40
CA LEU A 179 -16.25 10.43 -8.64
C LEU A 179 -16.94 9.23 -9.29
N MET A 180 -16.98 9.23 -10.62
CA MET A 180 -17.43 8.07 -11.37
C MET A 180 -16.36 6.97 -11.31
N ARG A 181 -16.68 5.86 -10.62
CA ARG A 181 -15.88 4.63 -10.60
C ARG A 181 -14.52 4.71 -9.91
N THR A 182 -14.27 5.78 -9.14
CA THR A 182 -13.06 5.93 -8.33
C THR A 182 -13.44 6.13 -6.87
N CYS A 183 -12.64 5.58 -5.96
CA CYS A 183 -12.88 5.63 -4.53
C CYS A 183 -11.55 5.89 -3.80
N TYR A 184 -11.62 6.49 -2.61
CA TYR A 184 -10.48 6.52 -1.70
C TYR A 184 -10.13 5.07 -1.33
N ALA A 185 -8.82 4.80 -1.34
CA ALA A 185 -8.32 3.43 -1.26
C ALA A 185 -7.96 3.00 0.17
N ASP A 186 -7.80 3.95 1.09
CA ASP A 186 -7.47 3.67 2.47
C ASP A 186 -8.70 3.22 3.28
N SER A 187 -8.47 2.26 4.17
CA SER A 187 -9.53 1.60 4.93
C SER A 187 -10.22 2.52 5.94
N ASP A 188 -9.47 3.44 6.55
CA ASP A 188 -9.98 4.42 7.50
C ASP A 188 -10.97 5.38 6.85
N PHE A 189 -10.63 5.96 5.69
CA PHE A 189 -11.55 6.83 4.94
C PHE A 189 -12.85 6.12 4.64
N GLY A 190 -12.79 4.87 4.17
CA GLY A 190 -14.01 4.13 3.86
C GLY A 190 -14.84 3.77 5.09
N ILE A 191 -14.22 3.33 6.18
CA ILE A 191 -14.91 3.01 7.42
C ILE A 191 -15.54 4.25 8.05
N PHE A 192 -14.77 5.33 8.22
CA PHE A 192 -15.28 6.57 8.80
C PHE A 192 -16.34 7.22 7.93
N ALA A 193 -16.18 7.22 6.60
CA ALA A 193 -17.21 7.74 5.70
C ALA A 193 -18.53 6.96 5.84
N MET A 194 -18.48 5.63 5.94
CA MET A 194 -19.69 4.83 6.18
C MET A 194 -20.32 5.15 7.54
N ILE A 195 -19.52 5.24 8.61
CA ILE A 195 -20.00 5.58 9.96
C ILE A 195 -20.69 6.95 9.95
N PHE A 196 -20.04 7.98 9.43
CA PHE A 196 -20.60 9.33 9.37
C PHE A 196 -21.85 9.41 8.50
N TYR A 197 -21.90 8.65 7.41
CA TYR A 197 -23.12 8.56 6.59
C TYR A 197 -24.32 8.01 7.38
N TYR A 198 -24.13 6.94 8.15
CA TYR A 198 -25.21 6.39 8.96
C TYR A 198 -25.60 7.30 10.13
N ILE A 199 -24.63 7.94 10.79
CA ILE A 199 -24.90 8.95 11.82
C ILE A 199 -25.73 10.09 11.23
N ARG A 200 -25.33 10.62 10.07
CA ARG A 200 -26.06 11.65 9.35
C ARG A 200 -27.51 11.24 9.07
N LYS A 201 -27.71 10.01 8.57
CA LYS A 201 -29.05 9.46 8.29
C LYS A 201 -29.93 9.38 9.55
N ILE A 202 -29.35 9.10 10.72
CA ILE A 202 -30.06 9.08 12.00
C ILE A 202 -30.44 10.50 12.46
N ILE A 203 -29.57 11.48 12.20
CA ILE A 203 -29.75 12.88 12.63
C ILE A 203 -30.72 13.66 11.71
N ASN A 204 -31.20 13.08 10.60
CA ASN A 204 -32.15 13.72 9.67
C ASN A 204 -31.66 15.09 9.13
N VAL A 205 -30.36 15.25 8.90
CA VAL A 205 -29.73 16.35 8.14
C VAL A 205 -29.00 15.77 6.94
#